data_AF-I1CNG2-F1
#
_entry.id   AF-I1CNG2-F1
#
_cell.length_a   1.000
_cell.length_b   1.000
_cell.length_c   1.000
_cell.angle_alpha   90.00
_cell.angle_beta   90.00
_cell.angle_gamma   90.00
#
_symmetry.space_group_name_H-M   'P 1'
#
loop_
_entity.id
_entity.type
_entity.pdbx_description
1 polymer ?
#
loop_
_entity_poly.entity_id
_entity_poly.type
_entity_poly.pdbx_seq_one_letter_code
_entity_poly.pdbx_strand_id
1 'polypeptide(L)' 'MLWNAITYAGAGWMCKTNGNMDKAMYKETLEGKLECTIEYGVDKVGFQRHQVICQHDNDPKHTPKVVK' A
#
# COMPACT_ATOMS: atom_id res chain seq x y z
N MET A 1 -0.02 11.77 -9.83
CA MET A 1 -0.98 10.65 -10.02
C MET A 1 -1.69 10.41 -8.68
N LEU A 2 -2.70 9.54 -8.64
CA LEU A 2 -3.30 9.10 -7.37
C LEU A 2 -2.88 7.67 -7.09
N TRP A 3 -2.59 7.39 -5.83
CA TRP A 3 -2.33 6.04 -5.33
C TRP A 3 -3.25 5.79 -4.14
N ASN A 4 -3.80 4.58 -4.04
CA ASN A 4 -4.59 4.14 -2.89
C ASN A 4 -4.46 2.63 -2.66
N ALA A 5 -4.74 2.21 -1.43
CA ALA A 5 -5.01 0.82 -1.09
C ALA A 5 -6.52 0.59 -0.97
N ILE A 6 -7.01 -0.58 -1.38
CA ILE A 6 -8.42 -0.98 -1.25
C ILE A 6 -8.46 -2.38 -0.65
N THR A 7 -9.47 -2.62 0.18
CA THR A 7 -9.73 -3.92 0.80
C THR A 7 -11.20 -4.30 0.58
N TYR A 8 -11.60 -5.52 0.96
CA TYR A 8 -13.02 -5.90 0.89
C TYR A 8 -13.91 -5.04 1.80
N ALA A 9 -13.33 -4.41 2.83
CA ALA A 9 -14.03 -3.54 3.76
C ALA A 9 -14.23 -2.11 3.20
N GLY A 10 -13.62 -1.80 2.06
CA GLY A 10 -13.73 -0.50 1.40
C GLY A 10 -12.38 0.14 1.11
N ALA A 11 -12.43 1.43 0.80
CA ALA A 11 -11.25 2.22 0.48
C ALA A 11 -10.36 2.41 1.71
N GLY A 12 -9.07 2.16 1.54
CA GLY A 12 -8.03 2.50 2.51
C GLY A 12 -7.52 3.92 2.31
N TRP A 13 -6.28 4.16 2.75
CA TRP A 13 -5.63 5.44 2.57
C TRP A 13 -5.28 5.71 1.10
N MET A 14 -5.31 7.01 0.78
CA MET A 14 -5.01 7.55 -0.54
C MET A 14 -4.00 8.68 -0.42
N CYS A 15 -3.16 8.85 -1.43
CA CYS A 15 -2.29 10.00 -1.56
C CYS A 15 -2.17 10.46 -3.02
N LYS A 16 -1.86 11.75 -3.18
CA LYS A 16 -1.40 12.30 -4.44
C LYS A 16 0.10 12.10 -4.55
N THR A 17 0.55 11.51 -5.64
CA THR A 17 1.98 11.40 -5.96
C THR A 17 2.47 12.70 -6.59
N ASN A 18 3.65 13.16 -6.16
CA ASN A 18 4.30 14.33 -6.71
C ASN A 18 5.17 13.92 -7.91
N GLY A 19 4.58 13.98 -9.10
CA GLY A 19 5.21 13.48 -10.32
C GLY A 19 5.02 11.98 -10.54
N ASN A 20 5.88 11.40 -11.38
CA ASN A 20 5.87 9.98 -11.67
C ASN A 20 6.47 9.21 -10.49
N MET A 21 5.74 8.19 -10.04
CA MET A 21 6.18 7.36 -8.92
C MET A 21 7.38 6.51 -9.34
N ASP A 22 8.49 6.67 -8.64
CA ASP A 22 9.66 5.82 -8.73
C ASP A 22 9.67 4.75 -7.62
N LYS A 23 10.75 3.98 -7.54
CA LYS A 23 10.92 2.90 -6.56
C LYS A 23 10.98 3.40 -5.11
N ALA A 24 11.57 4.57 -4.88
CA ALA A 24 11.73 5.12 -3.54
C ALA A 24 10.38 5.63 -3.03
N MET A 25 9.67 6.40 -3.86
CA MET A 25 8.33 6.89 -3.56
C MET A 25 7.33 5.75 -3.40
N TYR A 26 7.45 4.69 -4.21
CA TYR A 26 6.62 3.49 -4.04
C TYR A 26 6.85 2.85 -2.67
N LYS A 27 8.12 2.64 -2.28
CA LYS A 27 8.47 2.11 -0.95
C LYS A 27 7.93 2.98 0.18
N GLU A 28 8.14 4.30 0.14
CA GLU A 28 7.61 5.24 1.14
C GLU A 28 6.07 5.18 1.21
N THR A 29 5.41 4.97 0.08
CA THR A 29 3.95 4.83 0.03
C THR A 29 3.49 3.53 0.70
N LEU A 30 4.23 2.44 0.57
CA LEU A 30 3.95 1.19 1.29
C LEU A 30 4.18 1.34 2.79
N GLU A 31 5.33 1.87 3.20
CA GLU A 31 5.71 2.07 4.61
C GLU A 31 4.79 3.09 5.31
N GLY A 32 4.15 3.99 4.55
CA GLY A 32 3.17 4.94 5.08
C GLY A 32 1.71 4.52 4.83
N LYS A 33 1.22 4.70 3.60
CA LYS A 33 -0.22 4.64 3.29
C LYS A 33 -0.78 3.22 3.30
N LEU A 34 -0.03 2.24 2.82
CA LEU A 34 -0.46 0.83 2.94
C LEU A 34 -0.49 0.43 4.41
N GLU A 35 0.56 0.74 5.17
CA GLU A 35 0.66 0.42 6.58
C GLU A 35 -0.51 0.98 7.39
N CYS A 36 -0.83 2.27 7.25
CA CYS A 36 -1.99 2.87 7.93
C CYS A 36 -3.32 2.22 7.51
N THR A 37 -3.41 1.65 6.30
CA THR A 37 -4.61 0.94 5.83
C THR A 37 -4.75 -0.40 6.53
N ILE A 38 -3.62 -1.10 6.69
CA ILE A 38 -3.55 -2.37 7.40
C ILE A 38 -3.88 -2.16 8.88
N GLU A 39 -3.24 -1.19 9.54
CA GLU A 39 -3.51 -0.86 10.95
C GLU A 39 -4.99 -0.54 11.18
N TYR A 40 -5.57 0.32 10.34
CA TYR A 40 -7.01 0.61 10.40
C TYR A 40 -7.85 -0.67 10.23
N GLY A 41 -7.49 -1.53 9.28
CA GLY A 41 -8.16 -2.80 9.04
C GLY A 41 -8.09 -3.75 10.24
N VAL A 42 -6.95 -3.82 10.92
CA VAL A 42 -6.77 -4.61 12.15
C VAL A 42 -7.65 -4.02 13.26
N ASP A 43 -7.55 -2.72 13.51
CA ASP A 43 -8.17 -2.06 14.66
C ASP A 43 -9.69 -1.89 14.54
N LYS A 44 -10.19 -1.66 13.32
CA LYS A 44 -11.61 -1.29 13.09
C LYS A 44 -12.43 -2.37 12.41
N VAL A 45 -11.78 -3.26 11.67
CA VAL A 45 -12.46 -4.29 10.87
C VAL A 45 -12.08 -5.71 11.33
N GLY A 46 -11.13 -5.85 12.26
CA GLY A 46 -10.74 -7.14 12.82
C GLY A 46 -9.85 -7.96 11.89
N PHE A 47 -9.14 -7.32 10.95
CA PHE A 47 -8.19 -8.03 10.11
C PHE A 47 -7.10 -8.66 10.97
N GLN A 48 -6.67 -9.85 10.58
CA GLN A 48 -5.47 -10.45 11.14
C GLN A 48 -4.30 -10.06 10.26
N ARG A 49 -3.34 -9.30 10.81
CA ARG A 49 -2.20 -8.77 10.04
C ARG A 49 -1.47 -9.84 9.23
N HIS A 50 -1.29 -11.03 9.80
CA HIS A 50 -0.62 -12.16 9.15
C HIS A 50 -1.42 -12.80 7.99
N GLN A 51 -2.70 -12.45 7.85
CA GLN A 51 -3.56 -12.90 6.75
C GLN A 51 -3.73 -11.84 5.65
N VAL A 52 -3.14 -10.65 5.82
CA VAL A 52 -3.21 -9.59 4.81
C VAL A 52 -2.30 -9.96 3.65
N ILE A 53 -2.90 -10.05 2.46
CA ILE A 53 -2.18 -10.28 1.20
C ILE A 53 -2.14 -8.96 0.43
N CYS A 54 -0.94 -8.47 0.14
CA CYS A 54 -0.75 -7.30 -0.72
C CYS A 54 -0.76 -7.72 -2.19
N GLN A 55 -1.68 -7.17 -2.97
CA GLN A 55 -1.74 -7.36 -4.42
C GLN A 55 -1.48 -6.03 -5.13
N HIS A 56 -0.71 -6.11 -6.20
CA HIS A 56 -0.35 -5.00 -7.10
C HIS A 56 0.02 -5.56 -8.49
N ASP A 57 0.15 -4.68 -9.48
CA ASP A 57 0.65 -5.07 -10.80
C ASP A 57 2.18 -5.32 -10.80
N ASN A 58 2.68 -5.87 -11.91
CA ASN A 58 4.09 -6.22 -12.07
C ASN A 58 4.94 -5.08 -12.66
N ASP A 59 4.62 -3.81 -12.39
CA ASP A 59 5.49 -2.71 -12.78
C ASP A 59 6.94 -2.96 -12.28
N PRO A 60 7.98 -2.74 -13.10
CA PRO A 60 9.38 -2.91 -12.69
C PRO A 60 9.79 -2.18 -11.39
N LYS A 61 9.02 -1.16 -10.97
CA LYS A 61 9.24 -0.47 -9.69
C LYS A 61 8.67 -1.19 -8.48
N HIS A 62 7.79 -2.17 -8.67
CA HIS A 62 7.18 -2.99 -7.63
C HIS A 62 7.99 -4.26 -7.30
N THR A 63 8.89 -4.66 -8.20
CA THR A 63 9.75 -5.85 -8.07
C THR A 63 11.24 -5.61 -7.70
N PRO A 64 11.71 -4.42 -7.23
CA PRO A 64 13.13 -4.24 -6.96
C PRO A 64 13.54 -4.96 -5.67
N LYS A 65 14.81 -5.38 -5.59
CA LYS A 65 15.45 -5.92 -4.37
C LYS A 65 15.31 -5.05 -3.10
N VAL A 66 14.84 -3.81 -3.26
CA VAL A 66 14.62 -2.79 -2.22
C VAL A 66 13.27 -2.98 -1.50
N VAL A 67 12.29 -3.61 -2.15
CA VAL A 67 11.01 -4.00 -1.53
C VAL A 67 11.19 -5.46 -1.08
N LYS A 68 11.77 -5.64 0.10
CA LYS A 68 11.95 -6.92 0.78
C LYS A 68 11.48 -6.81 2.22
#